data_AF-A0AA96J820-F1
#
_entry.id   AF-A0AA96J820-F1
#
_cell.length_a   1.000
_cell.length_b   1.000
_cell.length_c   1.000
_cell.angle_alpha   90.00
_cell.angle_beta   90.00
_cell.angle_gamma   90.00
#
_symmetry.space_group_name_H-M   'P 1'
#
loop_
_entity.id
_entity.type
_entity.pdbx_description
1 polymer ?
#
loop_
_entity_poly.entity_id
_entity_poly.type
_entity_poly.pdbx_seq_one_letter_code
_entity_poly.pdbx_strand_id
1 'polypeptide(L)' 'MSTYVEWDALANIVIVGLVVGAGLPALFALGVRALAGDGAKDESGQIRKIRVAAAVACFTVVVGAIITAIVYIAAGGH' A
#
# COMPACT_ATOMS: atom_id res chain seq x y z
N MET A 1 -0.79 35.18 8.33
CA MET A 1 -1.39 33.82 8.27
C MET A 1 -0.36 32.71 8.52
N SER A 2 0.93 32.90 8.26
CA SER A 2 2.00 31.94 8.62
C SER A 2 2.41 31.93 10.11
N THR A 3 1.87 32.82 10.95
CA THR A 3 2.14 32.84 12.41
C THR A 3 1.29 31.82 13.19
N TYR A 4 0.25 31.24 12.57
CA TYR A 4 -0.65 30.28 13.21
C TYR A 4 -0.52 28.87 12.64
N VAL A 5 0.04 28.74 11.43
CA VAL A 5 0.19 27.46 10.73
C VAL A 5 1.67 27.22 10.52
N GLU A 6 2.20 26.25 11.25
CA GLU A 6 3.54 25.71 11.05
C GLU A 6 3.54 24.86 9.78
N TRP A 7 3.91 25.49 8.66
CA TRP A 7 3.89 24.87 7.33
C TRP A 7 4.77 23.62 7.21
N ASP A 8 5.86 23.57 7.98
CA ASP A 8 6.76 22.41 8.02
C ASP A 8 6.07 21.19 8.65
N ALA A 9 5.45 21.39 9.83
CA ALA A 9 4.69 20.36 10.50
C ALA A 9 3.50 19.88 9.65
N LEU A 10 2.79 20.81 9.01
CA LEU A 10 1.69 20.49 8.09
C LEU A 10 2.17 19.62 6.92
N ALA A 11 3.25 20.02 6.26
CA ALA A 11 3.83 19.24 5.16
C ALA A 11 4.25 17.84 5.62
N ASN A 12 4.86 17.73 6.81
CA ASN A 12 5.27 16.44 7.37
C ASN A 12 4.08 15.51 7.58
N ILE A 13 3.01 15.99 8.22
CA ILE A 13 1.78 15.22 8.47
C ILE A 13 1.11 14.82 7.16
N VAL A 14 1.05 15.72 6.17
CA VAL A 14 0.45 15.40 4.86
C VAL A 14 1.25 14.31 4.16
N ILE A 15 2.58 14.41 4.15
CA ILE A 15 3.44 13.39 3.51
C ILE A 15 3.29 12.06 4.23
N VAL A 16 3.39 12.03 5.56
CA VAL A 16 3.27 10.80 6.34
C VAL A 16 1.86 10.21 6.19
N GLY A 17 0.81 11.03 6.27
CA GLY A 17 -0.57 10.60 6.09
C GLY A 17 -0.85 10.07 4.69
N LEU A 18 -0.24 10.66 3.65
CA LEU A 18 -0.38 10.18 2.27
C LEU A 18 0.39 8.87 2.06
N VAL A 19 1.63 8.78 2.56
CA VAL A 19 2.43 7.55 2.44
C VAL A 19 1.80 6.40 3.22
N VAL A 20 1.40 6.62 4.47
CA VAL A 20 0.83 5.57 5.34
C VAL A 20 -0.61 5.27 4.95
N GLY A 21 -1.42 6.31 4.69
CA GLY A 21 -2.83 6.17 4.36
C GLY A 21 -3.08 5.70 2.93
N ALA A 22 -2.46 6.33 1.93
CA ALA A 22 -2.66 5.99 0.51
C ALA A 22 -1.65 4.96 -0.02
N GLY A 23 -0.52 4.73 0.66
CA GLY A 23 0.48 3.74 0.25
C GLY A 23 -0.05 2.30 0.30
N LEU A 24 -0.77 1.90 1.35
CA LEU A 24 -1.38 0.57 1.42
C LEU A 24 -2.41 0.33 0.29
N PRO A 25 -3.39 1.23 0.06
CA PRO A 25 -4.30 1.15 -1.08
C PRO A 25 -3.58 1.09 -2.43
N ALA A 26 -2.50 1.87 -2.61
CA ALA A 26 -1.71 1.85 -3.83
C ALA A 26 -1.02 0.49 -4.05
N LEU A 27 -0.41 -0.10 -3.02
CA LEU A 27 0.17 -1.44 -3.09
C LEU A 27 -0.86 -2.52 -3.43
N PHE A 28 -2.05 -2.45 -2.81
CA PHE A 28 -3.15 -3.36 -3.14
C PHE A 28 -3.58 -3.22 -4.61
N ALA A 29 -3.75 -1.99 -5.09
CA ALA A 29 -4.09 -1.71 -6.48
C ALA A 29 -3.02 -2.23 -7.46
N LEU A 30 -1.73 -2.12 -7.11
CA LEU A 30 -0.64 -2.70 -7.90
C LEU A 30 -0.71 -4.23 -7.97
N GLY A 31 -1.04 -4.90 -6.87
CA GLY A 31 -1.26 -6.35 -6.85
C GLY A 31 -2.43 -6.77 -7.76
N VAL A 32 -3.56 -6.07 -7.68
CA VAL A 32 -4.71 -6.29 -8.56
C VAL A 32 -4.34 -6.02 -10.02
N ARG A 33 -3.63 -4.92 -10.31
CA ARG A 33 -3.16 -4.56 -11.66
C ARG A 33 -2.23 -5.63 -12.24
N ALA A 34 -1.39 -6.26 -11.43
CA ALA A 34 -0.51 -7.34 -11.89
C ALA A 34 -1.29 -8.56 -12.38
N LEU A 35 -2.41 -8.90 -11.73
CA LEU A 35 -3.26 -10.06 -12.04
C LEU A 35 -4.32 -9.77 -13.12
N ALA A 36 -4.93 -8.59 -13.10
CA ALA A 36 -6.13 -8.26 -13.88
C ALA A 36 -5.96 -7.07 -14.83
N GLY A 37 -4.79 -6.43 -14.86
CA GLY A 37 -4.51 -5.33 -15.78
C GLY A 37 -4.35 -5.78 -17.23
N ASP A 38 -4.48 -4.85 -18.17
CA ASP A 38 -4.17 -5.10 -19.58
C ASP A 38 -2.76 -5.69 -19.75
N GLY A 39 -2.67 -6.74 -20.57
CA GLY A 39 -1.44 -7.52 -20.76
C GLY A 39 -1.04 -8.43 -19.59
N ALA A 40 -1.96 -8.71 -18.65
CA ALA A 40 -1.73 -9.70 -17.59
C ALA A 40 -1.66 -11.14 -18.12
N LYS A 41 -2.48 -11.44 -19.12
CA LYS A 41 -2.48 -12.72 -19.83
C LYS A 41 -1.53 -12.67 -21.01
N ASP A 42 -0.82 -13.77 -21.22
CA ASP A 42 -0.02 -14.01 -22.43
C ASP A 42 -0.93 -14.40 -23.62
N GLU A 43 -0.30 -14.68 -24.77
CA GLU A 43 -0.98 -15.13 -26.00
C GLU A 43 -1.79 -16.43 -25.81
N SER A 44 -1.47 -17.23 -24.79
CA SER A 44 -2.18 -18.46 -24.43
C SER A 44 -3.31 -18.22 -23.40
N GLY A 45 -3.56 -16.96 -23.03
CA GLY A 45 -4.57 -16.58 -22.05
C GLY A 45 -4.16 -16.84 -20.60
N GLN A 46 -2.90 -17.20 -20.33
CA GLN A 46 -2.40 -17.55 -19.01
C GLN A 46 -1.71 -16.36 -18.34
N ILE A 47 -1.84 -16.24 -17.01
CA ILE A 47 -1.10 -15.22 -16.25
C ILE A 47 0.31 -15.72 -15.98
N ARG A 48 1.32 -14.94 -16.37
CA ARG A 48 2.72 -15.27 -16.14
C ARG A 48 3.00 -15.43 -14.64
N LYS A 49 3.72 -16.49 -14.26
CA LYS A 49 4.09 -16.79 -12.85
C LYS A 49 4.73 -15.61 -12.12
N ILE A 50 5.56 -14.82 -12.81
CA ILE A 50 6.21 -13.62 -12.24
C ILE A 50 5.20 -12.55 -11.82
N ARG A 51 4.09 -12.38 -12.54
CA ARG A 51 3.02 -11.44 -12.19
C ARG A 51 2.23 -11.92 -10.99
N VAL A 52 1.98 -13.23 -10.91
CA VAL A 52 1.35 -13.85 -9.73
C VAL A 52 2.25 -13.65 -8.50
N ALA A 53 3.55 -13.91 -8.62
CA ALA A 53 4.50 -13.70 -7.53
C ALA A 53 4.52 -12.23 -7.06
N ALA A 54 4.52 -11.27 -8.00
CA ALA A 54 4.45 -9.84 -7.67
C ALA A 54 3.15 -9.46 -6.94
N ALA A 55 2.01 -10.01 -7.37
CA ALA A 55 0.73 -9.77 -6.71
C ALA A 55 0.68 -10.37 -5.30
N VAL A 56 1.16 -11.61 -5.14
CA VAL A 56 1.26 -12.27 -3.83
C VAL A 56 2.18 -11.47 -2.90
N ALA A 57 3.31 -10.95 -3.40
CA ALA A 57 4.19 -10.10 -2.63
C ALA A 57 3.48 -8.82 -2.15
N CYS A 58 2.76 -8.11 -3.04
CA CYS A 58 1.98 -6.92 -2.66
C CYS A 58 0.92 -7.22 -1.60
N PHE A 59 0.13 -8.28 -1.79
CA PHE A 59 -0.92 -8.64 -0.84
C PHE A 59 -0.34 -9.09 0.50
N THR A 60 0.77 -9.84 0.50
CA THR A 60 1.45 -10.24 1.74
C THR A 60 1.93 -9.02 2.52
N VAL A 61 2.51 -8.02 1.85
CA VAL A 61 2.92 -6.77 2.50
C VAL A 61 1.73 -6.02 3.10
N VAL A 62 0.63 -5.89 2.36
CA VAL A 62 -0.59 -5.22 2.84
C VAL A 62 -1.17 -5.94 4.05
N VAL A 63 -1.32 -7.27 3.99
CA VAL A 63 -1.83 -8.08 5.10
C VAL A 63 -0.90 -7.99 6.30
N GLY A 64 0.42 -8.08 6.09
CA GLY A 64 1.42 -7.94 7.15
C GLY A 64 1.33 -6.58 7.85
N ALA A 65 1.19 -5.50 7.08
CA ALA A 65 1.03 -4.15 7.63
C ALA A 65 -0.26 -4.02 8.46
N ILE A 66 -1.39 -4.55 7.96
CA ILE A 66 -2.67 -4.54 8.69
C ILE A 66 -2.57 -5.34 9.98
N ILE A 67 -2.04 -6.56 9.94
CA ILE A 67 -1.87 -7.40 11.13
C ILE A 67 -0.97 -6.69 12.14
N THR A 68 0.16 -6.14 11.69
CA THR A 68 1.10 -5.42 12.56
C THR A 68 0.42 -4.22 13.22
N ALA A 69 -0.34 -3.43 12.46
CA ALA A 69 -1.09 -2.30 13.00
C ALA A 69 -2.13 -2.75 14.04
N ILE A 70 -2.90 -3.81 13.76
CA ILE A 70 -3.89 -4.35 14.68
C ILE A 70 -3.23 -4.85 15.96
N VAL A 71 -2.16 -5.65 15.84
CA VAL A 71 -1.42 -6.18 17.00
C VAL A 71 -0.83 -5.05 17.82
N TYR A 72 -0.25 -4.03 17.19
CA TYR A 72 0.30 -2.86 17.88
C TYR A 72 -0.78 -2.12 18.68
N ILE A 73 -1.94 -1.87 18.06
CA ILE A 73 -3.08 -1.22 18.74
C ILE A 73 -3.59 -2.11 19.89
N ALA A 74 -3.71 -3.42 19.67
CA ALA A 74 -4.18 -4.37 20.68
C ALA A 74 -3.20 -4.55 21.85
N ALA A 75 -1.89 -4.40 21.60
CA ALA A 75 -0.85 -4.56 22.61
C ALA A 75 -0.65 -3.33 23.51
N GLY A 76 -1.39 -2.25 23.27
CA GLY A 76 -1.36 -1.03 24.09
C GLY A 76 -1.05 0.24 23.30
N GLY A 77 -0.42 0.15 22.13
CA GLY A 77 -0.19 1.29 21.25
C GLY A 77 0.74 2.38 21.83
N HIS A 78 1.69 1.99 22.68
CA HIS A 78 2.74 2.87 23.24
C HIS A 78 4.12 2.26 23.03
#